data_AF-A0A391P3P3-F1
#
_entry.id   AF-A0A391P3P3-F1
#
_cell.length_a   1.000
_cell.length_b   1.000
_cell.length_c   1.000
_cell.angle_alpha   90.00
_cell.angle_beta   90.00
_cell.angle_gamma   90.00
#
_symmetry.space_group_name_H-M   'P 1'
#
loop_
_entity.id
_entity.type
_entity.pdbx_description
1 polymer ?
#
loop_
_entity_poly.entity_id
_entity_poly.type
_entity_poly.pdbx_seq_one_letter_code
_entity_poly.pdbx_strand_id
1 'polypeptide(L)'
;MWSINEDEYWERRREEYEKVPKDWKPEPVEELVTLDDELEDLEKEYGCKLEDLDETDIEDIVYRLCGEYPLSAEYDPVLIAILYKVDPDWR
;
A
#
# COMPACT_ATOMS: atom_id res chain seq x y z
N MET A 1 18.30 -48.72 -20.00
CA MET A 1 17.93 -48.09 -18.72
C MET A 1 17.95 -46.60 -18.96
N TRP A 2 16.78 -45.97 -18.97
CA TRP A 2 16.68 -44.51 -19.12
C TRP A 2 17.00 -43.89 -17.77
N SER A 3 18.30 -43.69 -17.50
CA SER A 3 18.74 -42.81 -16.42
C SER A 3 18.57 -41.38 -16.89
N ILE A 4 17.32 -40.92 -16.93
CA ILE A 4 17.06 -39.49 -16.86
C ILE A 4 17.56 -39.12 -15.47
N ASN A 5 18.58 -38.27 -15.43
CA ASN A 5 19.20 -37.77 -14.23
C ASN A 5 18.11 -37.04 -13.43
N GLU A 6 17.49 -37.76 -12.50
CA GLU A 6 16.30 -37.33 -11.75
C GLU A 6 16.58 -36.02 -11.01
N ASP A 7 17.82 -35.85 -10.56
CA ASP A 7 18.33 -34.64 -9.92
C ASP A 7 18.28 -33.41 -10.86
N GLU A 8 18.69 -33.53 -12.12
CA GLU A 8 18.60 -32.44 -13.12
C GLU A 8 17.15 -32.10 -13.47
N TYR A 9 16.26 -33.10 -13.46
CA TYR A 9 14.83 -32.87 -13.71
C TYR A 9 14.20 -32.07 -12.56
N TRP A 10 14.53 -32.40 -11.31
CA TRP A 10 14.05 -31.69 -10.13
C TRP A 10 14.70 -30.31 -9.96
N GLU A 11 15.97 -30.15 -10.32
CA GLU A 11 16.65 -28.85 -10.32
C GLU A 11 16.03 -27.89 -11.34
N ARG A 12 15.84 -28.33 -12.59
CA ARG A 12 15.18 -27.50 -13.61
C ARG A 12 13.77 -27.10 -13.20
N ARG A 13 13.02 -28.01 -12.56
CA ARG A 13 11.70 -27.69 -12.05
C ARG A 13 11.73 -26.70 -10.90
N ARG A 14 12.72 -26.80 -10.01
CA ARG A 14 12.90 -25.86 -8.90
C ARG A 14 13.23 -24.47 -9.45
N GLU A 15 14.09 -24.36 -10.47
CA GLU A 15 14.39 -23.10 -11.16
C GLU A 15 13.17 -22.48 -11.88
N GLU A 16 12.27 -23.31 -12.44
CA GLU A 16 11.03 -22.81 -13.04
C GLU A 16 10.00 -22.33 -12.00
N TYR A 17 9.94 -22.98 -10.83
CA TYR A 17 9.04 -22.59 -9.74
C TYR A 17 9.58 -21.41 -8.89
N GLU A 18 10.90 -21.29 -8.76
CA GLU A 18 11.59 -20.21 -8.05
C GLU A 18 11.76 -18.96 -8.92
N LYS A 19 11.51 -19.06 -10.23
CA LYS A 19 11.28 -17.89 -11.08
C LYS A 19 9.98 -17.22 -10.65
N VAL A 20 10.11 -16.34 -9.65
CA VAL A 20 9.21 -15.21 -9.48
C VAL A 20 9.05 -14.60 -10.88
N PRO A 21 7.83 -14.52 -11.44
CA PRO A 21 7.58 -13.83 -12.69
C PRO A 21 8.29 -12.49 -12.63
N LYS A 22 9.09 -12.15 -13.64
CA LYS A 22 9.80 -10.85 -13.68
C LYS A 22 8.83 -9.66 -13.61
N ASP A 23 7.55 -9.92 -13.86
CA ASP A 23 6.43 -8.98 -13.81
C ASP A 23 5.57 -9.11 -12.53
N TRP A 24 5.98 -9.91 -11.53
CA TRP A 24 5.31 -9.92 -10.23
C TRP A 24 5.62 -8.59 -9.55
N LYS A 25 4.69 -7.65 -9.67
CA LYS A 25 4.64 -6.46 -8.83
C LYS A 25 3.93 -6.82 -7.53
N PRO A 26 4.49 -6.49 -6.36
CA PRO A 26 3.76 -6.68 -5.13
C PRO A 26 2.49 -5.80 -5.20
N GLU A 27 1.36 -6.35 -4.75
CA GLU A 27 0.09 -5.62 -4.78
C GLU A 27 0.21 -4.39 -3.87
N PRO A 28 -0.37 -3.23 -4.24
CA PRO A 28 -0.39 -2.06 -3.40
C PRO A 28 -0.95 -2.41 -2.03
N VAL A 29 -0.22 -2.04 -0.98
CA VAL A 29 -0.63 -2.33 0.40
C VAL A 29 -1.67 -1.29 0.80
N GLU A 30 -2.84 -1.76 1.22
CA GLU A 30 -3.87 -0.93 1.84
C GLU A 30 -3.52 -0.75 3.31
N GLU A 31 -3.15 0.47 3.71
CA GLU A 31 -2.93 0.85 5.10
C GLU A 31 -4.03 1.83 5.55
N LEU A 32 -4.20 1.95 6.87
CA LEU A 32 -5.16 2.86 7.46
C LEU A 32 -4.50 3.64 8.61
N VAL A 33 -4.81 4.92 8.71
CA VAL A 33 -4.37 5.78 9.82
C VAL A 33 -5.59 6.36 10.51
N THR A 34 -5.73 6.13 11.81
CA THR A 34 -6.83 6.68 12.61
C THR A 34 -6.49 8.11 13.01
N LEU A 35 -7.48 9.02 12.94
CA LEU A 35 -7.34 10.43 13.25
C LEU A 35 -8.04 10.78 14.57
N ASP A 36 -7.88 9.97 15.63
CA ASP A 36 -8.67 10.13 16.85
C ASP A 36 -8.46 11.51 17.53
N ASP A 37 -7.22 11.99 17.59
CA ASP A 37 -6.87 13.29 18.18
C ASP A 37 -6.58 14.36 17.11
N GLU A 38 -6.09 13.95 15.94
CA GLU A 38 -5.67 14.83 14.84
C GLU A 38 -6.83 15.37 14.00
N LEU A 39 -8.00 14.73 14.04
CA LEU A 39 -9.16 15.13 13.22
C LEU A 39 -9.57 16.58 13.49
N GLU A 40 -9.74 16.96 14.76
CA GLU A 40 -10.23 18.28 15.14
C GLU A 40 -9.25 19.40 14.76
N ASP A 41 -7.94 19.11 14.87
CA ASP A 41 -6.89 20.05 14.47
C ASP A 41 -6.83 20.20 12.94
N LEU A 42 -6.97 19.10 12.20
CA LEU A 42 -7.02 19.11 10.73
C LEU A 42 -8.25 19.86 10.21
N GLU A 43 -9.46 19.59 10.72
CA GLU A 43 -10.68 20.30 10.31
C GLU A 43 -10.59 21.81 10.61
N LYS A 44 -9.90 22.18 11.69
CA LYS A 44 -9.67 23.58 12.04
C LYS A 44 -8.62 24.25 11.15
N GLU A 45 -7.60 23.53 10.74
CA GLU A 45 -6.55 24.01 9.83
C GLU A 45 -7.13 24.28 8.43
N TYR A 46 -7.87 23.31 7.88
CA TYR A 46 -8.50 23.43 6.57
C TYR A 46 -9.79 24.27 6.60
N GLY A 47 -10.43 24.40 7.76
CA GLY A 47 -11.67 25.16 7.93
C GLY A 47 -12.89 24.49 7.29
N CYS A 48 -12.77 23.23 6.89
CA CYS A 48 -13.81 22.38 6.35
C CYS A 48 -13.70 20.99 6.97
N LYS A 49 -14.71 20.16 6.75
CA LYS A 49 -14.65 18.78 7.19
C LYS A 49 -13.67 18.00 6.32
N LEU A 50 -13.05 16.97 6.90
CA LEU A 50 -12.18 16.07 6.15
C LEU A 50 -12.90 15.32 5.02
N GLU A 51 -14.21 15.10 5.14
CA GLU A 51 -15.05 14.51 4.07
C GLU A 51 -15.21 15.42 2.84
N ASP A 52 -14.98 16.73 2.99
CA ASP A 52 -15.10 17.72 1.92
C ASP A 52 -13.73 18.03 1.28
N LEU A 53 -12.64 17.43 1.77
CA LEU A 53 -11.29 17.63 1.23
C LEU A 53 -11.08 16.84 -0.06
N ASP A 54 -10.31 17.42 -0.98
CA ASP A 54 -9.89 16.74 -2.19
C ASP A 54 -8.90 15.60 -1.86
N GLU A 55 -8.83 14.57 -2.71
CA GLU A 55 -7.90 13.44 -2.53
C GLU A 55 -6.46 13.95 -2.31
N THR A 56 -6.02 14.97 -3.05
CA THR A 56 -4.68 15.57 -2.89
C THR A 56 -4.43 16.13 -1.49
N ASP A 57 -5.41 16.80 -0.89
CA ASP A 57 -5.28 17.30 0.48
C ASP A 57 -5.19 16.15 1.49
N ILE A 58 -5.95 15.08 1.26
CA ILE A 58 -5.93 13.86 2.08
C ILE A 58 -4.56 13.15 1.94
N GLU A 59 -4.01 13.07 0.73
CA GLU A 59 -2.66 12.52 0.48
C GLU A 59 -1.58 13.31 1.24
N ASP A 60 -1.66 14.64 1.24
CA ASP A 60 -0.74 15.50 1.99
C ASP A 60 -0.86 15.29 3.52
N ILE A 61 -2.06 15.02 4.02
CA ILE A 61 -2.27 14.65 5.44
C ILE A 61 -1.61 13.32 5.75
N VAL A 62 -1.81 12.30 4.91
CA VAL A 62 -1.15 10.99 5.05
C VAL A 62 0.37 11.16 5.01
N TYR A 63 0.90 11.97 4.10
CA TYR A 63 2.33 12.25 4.04
C TYR A 63 2.85 12.93 5.32
N ARG A 64 2.10 13.87 5.90
CA ARG A 64 2.47 14.52 7.17
C ARG A 64 2.47 13.55 8.35
N LEU A 65 1.54 12.60 8.38
CA LEU A 65 1.37 11.64 9.50
C LEU A 65 2.30 10.44 9.37
N CYS A 66 2.33 9.81 8.20
CA CYS A 66 3.05 8.56 7.95
C CYS A 66 4.46 8.80 7.39
N GLY A 67 4.72 9.97 6.76
CA GLY A 67 5.98 10.26 6.06
C GLY A 67 6.10 9.60 4.68
N GLU A 68 5.02 8.98 4.21
CA GLU A 68 4.95 8.16 2.99
C GLU A 68 3.94 8.80 2.03
N TYR A 69 4.24 8.84 0.73
CA TYR A 69 3.31 9.40 -0.26
C TYR A 69 2.39 8.28 -0.76
N PRO A 70 1.08 8.33 -0.46
CA PRO A 70 0.16 7.31 -0.94
C PRO A 70 -0.06 7.42 -2.46
N LEU A 71 -0.41 6.30 -3.09
CA LEU A 71 -0.90 6.22 -4.46
C LEU A 71 -2.34 6.72 -4.61
N SER A 72 -3.12 6.59 -3.53
CA SER A 72 -4.51 7.04 -3.42
C SER A 72 -4.86 7.07 -1.95
N ALA A 73 -5.64 8.07 -1.53
CA ALA A 73 -6.06 8.24 -0.15
C ALA A 73 -7.52 8.68 -0.08
N GLU A 74 -8.29 8.03 0.80
CA GLU A 74 -9.70 8.32 1.00
C GLU A 74 -10.00 8.40 2.50
N TYR A 75 -10.69 9.46 2.91
CA TYR A 75 -11.13 9.60 4.28
C TYR A 75 -12.46 8.84 4.52
N ASP A 76 -12.46 7.97 5.52
CA ASP A 76 -13.67 7.27 5.98
C ASP A 76 -14.20 7.93 7.27
N PRO A 77 -15.36 8.61 7.20
CA PRO A 77 -15.96 9.28 8.35
C PRO A 77 -16.57 8.32 9.39
N VAL A 78 -16.77 7.05 9.04
CA VAL A 78 -17.31 6.04 9.97
C VAL A 78 -16.19 5.53 10.89
N LEU A 79 -15.00 5.33 10.33
CA LEU A 79 -13.81 4.92 11.07
C LEU A 79 -13.03 6.08 11.65
N ILE A 80 -13.33 7.31 11.23
CA ILE A 80 -12.54 8.52 11.56
C ILE A 80 -11.07 8.25 11.20
N ALA A 81 -10.87 7.72 9.99
CA ALA A 81 -9.58 7.20 9.55
C ALA A 81 -9.38 7.49 8.06
N ILE A 82 -8.14 7.71 7.65
CA ILE A 82 -7.77 7.77 6.24
C ILE A 82 -7.28 6.39 5.81
N LEU A 83 -7.92 5.84 4.79
CA LEU A 83 -7.47 4.64 4.09
C LEU A 83 -6.59 5.07 2.94
N TYR A 84 -5.40 4.50 2.84
CA TYR A 84 -4.45 4.89 1.81
C TYR A 84 -3.74 3.68 1.22
N LYS A 85 -3.45 3.77 -0.08
CA LYS A 85 -2.75 2.74 -0.84
C LYS A 85 -1.31 3.14 -1.02
N VAL A 86 -0.41 2.20 -0.76
CA VAL A 86 1.02 2.46 -0.76
C VAL A 86 1.67 1.48 -1.74
N ASP A 87 2.53 1.97 -2.64
CA ASP A 87 3.26 1.07 -3.54
C ASP A 87 4.33 0.31 -2.73
N PRO A 88 4.38 -1.02 -2.75
CA PRO A 88 5.41 -1.75 -2.02
C PRO A 88 6.83 -1.55 -2.58
N ASP A 89 6.99 -0.98 -3.79
CA ASP A 89 8.28 -0.81 -4.46
C ASP A 89 9.06 0.44 -4.00
N TRP A 90 8.44 1.38 -3.26
CA TRP A 90 9.13 2.61 -2.80
C TRP A 90 9.83 2.46 -1.44
N ARG A 91 9.75 1.29 -0.78
CA ARG A 91 10.27 1.02 0.58
C ARG A 91 11.63 0.32 0.62
#